data_AF-A0AAD5K8C7-F1
#
_entry.id   AF-A0AAD5K8C7-F1
#
_cell.length_a   1.000
_cell.length_b   1.000
_cell.length_c   1.000
_cell.angle_alpha   90.00
_cell.angle_beta   90.00
_cell.angle_gamma   90.00
#
_symmetry.space_group_name_H-M   'P 1'
#
loop_
_entity.id
_entity.type
_entity.pdbx_description
1 polymer ?
#
loop_
_entity_poly.entity_id
_entity_poly.type
_entity_poly.pdbx_seq_one_letter_code
_entity_poly.pdbx_strand_id
1 'polypeptide(L)'
;MVPIFESLSDNWKHIAPFLLNIFPPRINIRDGENHIADDSQSLLADYVGLYPSPAGKVFDILAVEMKPPKNVSSDQLRSDFVKTGKEMKDMLDTLIDNGVHDAIAVGFVIEGYKSRSYTMELVGEGVYLMVQRGNCELLRSPNDASRIPQLYEHFLQIRNLLLSIIHKIDNIPSTTHAIHQAWKRPSAPIPQRTNKKRNSTSDTTSSLPTIPFNE
;
A
#
# COMPACT_ATOMS: atom_id res chain seq x y z
N MET A 1 11.53 -0.32 -15.69
CA MET A 1 10.97 -1.30 -14.74
C MET A 1 9.47 -1.18 -14.85
N VAL A 2 8.79 -2.19 -15.40
CA VAL A 2 7.32 -2.21 -15.53
C VAL A 2 6.79 -2.71 -14.18
N PRO A 3 5.83 -2.00 -13.54
CA PRO A 3 5.24 -2.50 -12.30
C PRO A 3 4.52 -3.81 -12.60
N ILE A 4 4.89 -4.87 -11.88
CA ILE A 4 4.37 -6.23 -12.11
C ILE A 4 2.96 -6.29 -11.52
N PHE A 5 1.96 -6.13 -12.38
CA PHE A 5 0.55 -6.26 -12.07
C PHE A 5 -0.04 -7.58 -12.61
N GLU A 6 0.81 -8.56 -12.95
CA GLU A 6 0.40 -9.79 -13.65
C GLU A 6 -0.41 -10.78 -12.80
N SER A 7 -0.54 -10.58 -11.48
CA SER A 7 -1.31 -11.48 -10.60
C SER A 7 -2.60 -10.88 -10.02
N LEU A 8 -2.98 -9.66 -10.44
CA LEU A 8 -4.14 -9.00 -9.87
C LEU A 8 -5.46 -9.74 -10.22
N SER A 9 -6.28 -10.04 -9.21
CA SER A 9 -7.60 -10.67 -9.39
C SER A 9 -8.53 -9.90 -10.34
N ASP A 10 -9.53 -10.57 -10.93
CA ASP A 10 -10.50 -9.99 -11.89
C ASP A 10 -11.14 -8.67 -11.40
N ASN A 11 -11.24 -8.49 -10.07
CA ASN A 11 -11.77 -7.29 -9.42
C ASN A 11 -10.95 -6.01 -9.71
N TRP A 12 -9.70 -6.14 -10.14
CA TRP A 12 -8.85 -5.00 -10.45
C TRP A 12 -9.00 -4.43 -11.84
N LYS A 13 -9.60 -5.14 -12.80
CA LYS A 13 -9.64 -4.71 -14.21
C LYS A 13 -10.19 -3.28 -14.38
N HIS A 14 -11.08 -2.86 -13.49
CA HIS A 14 -11.70 -1.53 -13.52
C HIS A 14 -10.87 -0.43 -12.86
N ILE A 15 -9.95 -0.77 -11.95
CA ILE A 15 -9.15 0.19 -11.18
C ILE A 15 -7.71 0.22 -11.66
N ALA A 16 -7.20 -0.89 -12.19
CA ALA A 16 -5.84 -1.05 -12.68
C ALA A 16 -5.40 0.09 -13.61
N PRO A 17 -6.22 0.59 -14.57
CA PRO A 17 -5.82 1.74 -15.39
C PRO A 17 -5.52 3.00 -14.56
N PHE A 18 -6.26 3.24 -13.48
CA PHE A 18 -6.00 4.36 -12.58
C PHE A 18 -4.75 4.12 -11.74
N LEU A 19 -4.59 2.93 -11.18
CA LEU A 19 -3.42 2.60 -10.34
C LEU A 19 -2.12 2.62 -11.15
N LEU A 20 -2.13 2.09 -12.37
CA LEU A 20 -1.00 2.07 -13.30
C LEU A 20 -0.53 3.46 -13.72
N ASN A 21 -1.48 4.38 -13.95
CA ASN A 21 -1.16 5.72 -14.46
C ASN A 21 -0.94 6.75 -13.36
N ILE A 22 -1.50 6.52 -12.17
CA ILE A 22 -1.48 7.50 -11.08
C ILE A 22 -0.42 7.15 -10.04
N PHE A 23 -0.15 5.88 -9.76
CA PHE A 23 0.91 5.56 -8.82
C PHE A 23 2.30 5.81 -9.43
N PRO A 24 3.25 6.32 -8.62
CA PRO A 24 4.63 6.45 -9.06
C PRO A 24 5.17 5.11 -9.56
N PRO A 25 5.94 5.08 -10.66
CA PRO A 25 6.47 3.83 -11.24
C PRO A 25 7.43 3.07 -10.32
N ARG A 26 7.82 3.69 -9.20
CA ARG A 26 8.68 3.09 -8.17
C ARG A 26 7.91 2.30 -7.11
N ILE A 27 6.58 2.32 -7.13
CA ILE A 27 5.76 1.56 -6.20
C ILE A 27 5.41 0.21 -6.82
N ASN A 28 5.82 -0.88 -6.17
CA ASN A 28 5.47 -2.23 -6.57
C ASN A 28 4.29 -2.71 -5.72
N ILE A 29 3.13 -2.92 -6.35
CA ILE A 29 1.95 -3.49 -5.66
C ILE A 29 2.04 -5.01 -5.76
N ARG A 30 1.86 -5.69 -4.63
CA ARG A 30 1.84 -7.16 -4.54
C ARG A 30 0.59 -7.67 -3.82
N ASP A 31 0.24 -8.92 -4.10
CA ASP A 31 -0.73 -9.68 -3.32
C ASP A 31 -0.32 -9.73 -1.85
N GLY A 32 -1.30 -9.46 -1.00
CA GLY A 32 -1.21 -9.76 0.41
C GLY A 32 -1.29 -11.25 0.64
N GLU A 33 -0.65 -11.72 1.71
CA GLU A 33 -0.53 -13.15 1.99
C GLU A 33 -1.87 -13.84 2.33
N ASN A 34 -2.96 -13.07 2.34
CA ASN A 34 -4.35 -13.53 2.38
C ASN A 34 -4.70 -14.52 1.26
N HIS A 35 -4.04 -14.45 0.10
CA HIS A 35 -4.36 -15.31 -1.04
C HIS A 35 -3.67 -16.70 -1.00
N ILE A 36 -2.84 -16.98 0.01
CA ILE A 36 -2.00 -18.20 0.06
C ILE A 36 -2.42 -19.17 1.18
N ALA A 37 -3.09 -18.71 2.23
CA ALA A 37 -3.53 -19.55 3.34
C ALA A 37 -5.05 -19.57 3.43
N ASP A 38 -5.63 -20.72 3.11
CA ASP A 38 -7.02 -21.10 3.35
C ASP A 38 -7.26 -21.17 4.87
N ASP A 39 -7.31 -20.02 5.55
CA ASP A 39 -7.85 -19.95 6.89
C ASP A 39 -8.39 -18.56 7.24
N SER A 40 -9.48 -18.61 7.97
CA SER A 40 -10.38 -17.57 8.47
C SER A 40 -9.76 -16.46 9.36
N GLN A 41 -8.43 -16.25 9.32
CA GLN A 41 -7.70 -15.42 10.30
C GLN A 41 -6.58 -14.52 9.76
N SER A 42 -6.46 -14.28 8.46
CA SER A 42 -5.43 -13.33 7.99
C SER A 42 -5.87 -11.88 8.25
N LEU A 43 -5.23 -11.26 9.23
CA LEU A 43 -5.40 -9.85 9.61
C LEU A 43 -4.69 -8.87 8.66
N LEU A 44 -4.13 -9.39 7.56
CA LEU A 44 -3.31 -8.64 6.63
C LEU A 44 -4.19 -7.96 5.58
N ALA A 45 -3.70 -6.85 5.02
CA ALA A 45 -4.34 -6.21 3.88
C ALA A 45 -4.26 -7.10 2.63
N ASP A 46 -5.32 -7.09 1.82
CA ASP A 46 -5.41 -7.84 0.56
C ASP A 46 -4.25 -7.51 -0.39
N TYR A 47 -3.75 -6.27 -0.40
CA TYR A 47 -2.58 -5.86 -1.18
C TYR A 47 -1.70 -4.85 -0.46
N VAL A 48 -0.42 -4.79 -0.85
CA VAL A 48 0.54 -3.82 -0.30
C VAL A 48 1.40 -3.20 -1.40
N GLY A 49 1.55 -1.87 -1.35
CA GLY A 49 2.48 -1.10 -2.15
C GLY A 49 3.84 -0.98 -1.48
N LEU A 50 4.88 -1.40 -2.19
CA LEU A 50 6.27 -1.43 -1.74
C LEU A 50 7.09 -0.33 -2.39
N TYR A 51 8.02 0.24 -1.63
CA TYR A 51 9.04 1.16 -2.13
C TYR A 51 10.45 0.67 -1.78
N PRO A 52 11.29 0.32 -2.78
CA PRO A 52 12.70 0.08 -2.58
C PRO A 52 13.45 1.42 -2.48
N SER A 53 14.00 1.70 -1.29
CA SER A 53 14.84 2.87 -1.06
C SER A 53 16.18 2.75 -1.79
N PRO A 54 16.85 3.88 -2.11
CA PRO A 54 18.20 3.88 -2.66
C PRO A 54 19.23 3.17 -1.78
N ALA A 55 18.99 3.09 -0.47
CA ALA A 55 19.84 2.39 0.50
C ALA A 55 19.64 0.85 0.51
N GLY A 56 18.82 0.30 -0.41
CA GLY A 56 18.57 -1.14 -0.53
C GLY A 56 17.53 -1.70 0.43
N LYS A 57 16.92 -0.86 1.29
CA LYS A 57 15.81 -1.26 2.16
C LYS A 57 14.46 -1.14 1.46
N VAL A 58 13.57 -2.09 1.68
CA VAL A 58 12.20 -2.08 1.12
C VAL A 58 11.19 -1.72 2.21
N PHE A 59 10.35 -0.75 1.91
CA PHE A 59 9.30 -0.22 2.79
C PHE A 59 7.92 -0.52 2.26
N ASP A 60 7.01 -0.89 3.14
CA ASP A 60 5.58 -1.01 2.86
C ASP A 60 4.99 0.40 3.10
N ILE A 61 4.37 0.99 2.07
CA ILE A 61 3.93 2.41 2.09
C ILE A 61 2.44 2.60 1.76
N LEU A 62 1.75 1.52 1.35
CA LEU A 62 0.33 1.54 1.01
C LEU A 62 -0.29 0.19 1.40
N ALA A 63 -1.31 0.19 2.24
CA ALA A 63 -2.24 -0.94 2.40
C ALA A 63 -3.43 -0.77 1.48
N VAL A 64 -3.87 -1.85 0.83
CA VAL A 64 -5.13 -1.88 0.10
C VAL A 64 -5.96 -3.08 0.54
N GLU A 65 -7.18 -2.83 1.01
CA GLU A 65 -8.18 -3.86 1.28
C GLU A 65 -9.29 -3.77 0.25
N MET A 66 -9.69 -4.90 -0.36
CA MET A 66 -10.66 -4.91 -1.44
C MET A 66 -11.72 -6.00 -1.23
N LYS A 67 -12.98 -5.60 -1.29
CA LYS A 67 -14.11 -6.52 -1.23
C LYS A 67 -14.98 -6.40 -2.49
N PRO A 68 -15.48 -7.54 -3.01
CA PRO A 68 -16.40 -7.53 -4.13
C PRO A 68 -17.73 -6.83 -3.77
N PRO A 69 -18.49 -6.33 -4.76
CA PRO A 69 -19.81 -5.74 -4.54
C PRO A 69 -20.81 -6.85 -4.16
N LYS A 70 -20.84 -7.23 -2.89
CA LYS A 70 -21.81 -8.14 -2.28
C LYS A 70 -22.43 -7.44 -1.06
N ASN A 71 -23.49 -8.01 -0.50
CA ASN A 71 -24.04 -7.55 0.79
C ASN A 71 -23.00 -7.79 1.88
N VAL A 72 -22.14 -6.80 2.12
CA VAL A 72 -21.16 -6.79 3.20
C VAL A 72 -21.91 -6.48 4.49
N SER A 73 -21.76 -7.33 5.52
CA SER A 73 -22.38 -7.05 6.82
C SER A 73 -21.65 -5.91 7.54
N SER A 74 -22.33 -5.23 8.47
CA SER A 74 -21.69 -4.19 9.31
C SER A 74 -20.46 -4.70 10.08
N ASP A 75 -20.49 -5.97 10.47
CA ASP A 75 -19.41 -6.61 11.21
C ASP A 75 -18.17 -6.83 10.32
N GLN A 76 -18.37 -7.14 9.05
CA GLN A 76 -17.29 -7.23 8.06
C GLN A 76 -16.65 -5.86 7.81
N LEU A 77 -17.46 -4.80 7.68
CA LEU A 77 -16.93 -3.43 7.53
C LEU A 77 -16.06 -3.00 8.71
N ARG A 78 -16.50 -3.32 9.94
CA ARG A 78 -15.72 -3.05 11.15
C ARG A 78 -14.43 -3.88 11.17
N SER A 79 -14.48 -5.12 10.73
CA SER A 79 -13.30 -6.00 10.62
C SER A 79 -12.27 -5.44 9.64
N ASP A 80 -12.69 -5.00 8.45
CA ASP A 80 -11.80 -4.53 7.38
C ASP A 80 -11.14 -3.18 7.73
N PHE A 81 -11.86 -2.29 8.42
CA PHE A 81 -11.27 -1.06 8.99
C PHE A 81 -10.17 -1.40 10.02
N VAL A 82 -10.43 -2.35 10.91
CA VAL A 82 -9.46 -2.78 11.94
C VAL A 82 -8.23 -3.45 11.29
N LYS A 83 -8.40 -4.28 10.28
CA LYS A 83 -7.29 -4.89 9.52
C LYS A 83 -6.42 -3.84 8.86
N THR A 84 -7.05 -2.91 8.12
CA THR A 84 -6.34 -1.81 7.46
C THR A 84 -5.57 -0.97 8.49
N GLY A 85 -6.20 -0.65 9.63
CA GLY A 85 -5.55 0.10 10.70
C GLY A 85 -4.34 -0.61 11.30
N LYS A 86 -4.42 -1.94 11.50
CA LYS A 86 -3.28 -2.73 12.00
C LYS A 86 -2.12 -2.72 11.01
N GLU A 87 -2.38 -2.94 9.72
CA GLU A 87 -1.33 -2.90 8.70
C GLU A 87 -0.70 -1.51 8.61
N MET A 88 -1.51 -0.44 8.64
CA MET A 88 -1.03 0.94 8.67
C MET A 88 -0.16 1.25 9.89
N LYS A 89 -0.51 0.71 11.06
CA LYS A 89 0.31 0.84 12.26
C LYS A 89 1.69 0.21 12.07
N ASP A 90 1.73 -1.03 11.56
CA ASP A 90 3.00 -1.75 11.37
C ASP A 90 3.88 -1.10 10.30
N MET A 91 3.28 -0.59 9.21
CA MET A 91 3.97 0.24 8.22
C MET A 91 4.56 1.49 8.87
N LEU A 92 3.76 2.20 9.66
CA LEU A 92 4.19 3.42 10.34
C LEU A 92 5.33 3.16 11.33
N ASP A 93 5.20 2.12 12.15
CA ASP A 93 6.23 1.70 13.09
C ASP A 93 7.53 1.34 12.36
N THR A 94 7.44 0.66 11.23
CA THR A 94 8.59 0.35 10.37
C THR A 94 9.24 1.62 9.83
N LEU A 95 8.47 2.61 9.37
CA LEU A 95 9.02 3.89 8.91
C LEU A 95 9.77 4.61 10.05
N ILE A 96 9.16 4.66 11.25
CA ILE A 96 9.75 5.29 12.44
C ILE A 96 11.02 4.58 12.89
N ASP A 97 11.04 3.23 12.88
CA ASP A 97 12.22 2.44 13.23
C ASP A 97 13.41 2.69 12.30
N ASN A 98 13.11 3.14 11.08
CA ASN A 98 14.11 3.50 10.09
C ASN A 98 14.43 4.99 10.04
N GLY A 99 13.95 5.77 11.00
CA GLY A 99 14.30 7.18 11.10
C GLY A 99 13.56 8.09 10.12
N VAL A 100 12.44 7.64 9.57
CA VAL A 100 11.56 8.52 8.79
C VAL A 100 10.86 9.47 9.76
N HIS A 101 11.23 10.76 9.70
CA HIS A 101 10.59 11.81 10.50
C HIS A 101 9.19 12.15 9.98
N ASP A 102 8.27 12.49 10.88
CA ASP A 102 6.86 12.76 10.59
C ASP A 102 6.24 11.68 9.67
N ALA A 103 6.52 10.41 9.99
CA ALA A 103 6.10 9.30 9.16
C ALA A 103 4.57 9.22 9.07
N ILE A 104 4.10 8.84 7.89
CA ILE A 104 2.67 8.64 7.59
C ILE A 104 2.55 7.29 6.89
N ALA A 105 1.57 6.49 7.29
CA ALA A 105 1.14 5.31 6.53
C ALA A 105 -0.16 5.61 5.77
N VAL A 106 -0.33 5.03 4.58
CA VAL A 106 -1.52 5.21 3.74
C VAL A 106 -2.29 3.90 3.62
N GLY A 107 -3.61 3.99 3.77
CA GLY A 107 -4.54 2.87 3.60
C GLY A 107 -5.61 3.21 2.57
N PHE A 108 -6.02 2.21 1.81
CA PHE A 108 -7.05 2.33 0.79
C PHE A 108 -8.03 1.17 0.91
N VAL A 109 -9.30 1.47 1.17
CA VAL A 109 -10.34 0.45 1.33
C VAL A 109 -11.32 0.59 0.19
N ILE A 110 -11.56 -0.52 -0.53
CA ILE A 110 -12.52 -0.61 -1.61
C ILE A 110 -13.59 -1.64 -1.24
N GLU A 111 -14.82 -1.17 -1.10
CA GLU A 111 -16.00 -1.99 -0.78
C GLU A 111 -16.97 -1.94 -1.96
N GLY A 112 -16.92 -2.97 -2.80
CA GLY A 112 -17.64 -2.98 -4.07
C GLY A 112 -17.17 -1.84 -4.97
N TYR A 113 -17.99 -0.78 -5.04
CA TYR A 113 -17.67 0.41 -5.82
C TYR A 113 -17.39 1.64 -4.96
N LYS A 114 -17.42 1.53 -3.64
CA LYS A 114 -17.08 2.63 -2.74
C LYS A 114 -15.62 2.53 -2.36
N SER A 115 -14.91 3.64 -2.48
CA SER A 115 -13.51 3.74 -2.11
C SER A 115 -13.33 4.76 -1.01
N ARG A 116 -12.47 4.46 -0.03
CA ARG A 116 -12.07 5.35 1.05
C ARG A 116 -10.56 5.32 1.21
N SER A 117 -9.95 6.49 1.36
CA SER A 117 -8.52 6.61 1.67
C SER A 117 -8.31 7.08 3.11
N TYR A 118 -7.26 6.56 3.72
CA TYR A 118 -6.89 6.85 5.10
C TYR A 118 -5.41 7.16 5.21
N THR A 119 -5.04 7.97 6.19
CA THR A 119 -3.67 8.12 6.66
C THR A 119 -3.58 7.77 8.13
N MET A 120 -2.42 7.31 8.58
CA MET A 120 -2.14 7.10 9.99
C MET A 120 -0.83 7.79 10.37
N GLU A 121 -0.85 8.46 11.52
CA GLU A 121 0.26 9.26 12.07
C GLU A 121 0.39 8.97 13.57
N LEU A 122 1.61 9.06 14.11
CA LEU A 122 1.88 8.93 15.55
C LEU A 122 1.92 10.35 16.16
N VAL A 123 0.79 10.78 16.74
CA VAL A 123 0.60 12.16 17.21
C VAL A 123 0.97 12.38 18.69
N GLY A 124 1.30 11.29 19.39
CA GLY A 124 1.73 11.30 20.79
C GLY A 124 2.11 9.91 21.27
N GLU A 125 2.48 9.77 22.54
CA GLU A 125 2.89 8.49 23.13
C GLU A 125 1.78 7.43 23.05
N GLY A 126 1.97 6.45 22.17
CA GLY A 126 1.02 5.38 21.91
C GLY A 126 -0.26 5.80 21.19
N VAL A 127 -0.34 7.05 20.70
CA VAL A 127 -1.54 7.60 20.07
C VAL A 127 -1.37 7.59 18.55
N TYR A 128 -1.92 6.55 17.93
CA TYR A 128 -1.97 6.38 16.49
C TYR A 128 -3.27 6.96 15.95
N LEU A 129 -3.19 8.06 15.22
CA LEU A 129 -4.35 8.75 14.67
C LEU A 129 -4.58 8.32 13.22
N MET A 130 -5.64 7.55 12.99
CA MET A 130 -6.12 7.20 11.65
C MET A 130 -7.19 8.20 11.19
N VAL A 131 -6.97 8.88 10.07
CA VAL A 131 -7.85 9.90 9.51
C VAL A 131 -8.30 9.50 8.12
N GLN A 132 -9.61 9.53 7.85
CA GLN A 132 -10.13 9.39 6.49
C GLN A 132 -9.82 10.67 5.70
N ARG A 133 -9.07 10.54 4.60
CA ARG A 133 -8.67 11.67 3.75
C ARG A 133 -9.66 11.95 2.63
N GLY A 134 -10.36 10.92 2.15
CA GLY A 134 -11.36 11.10 1.12
C GLY A 134 -12.17 9.84 0.86
N ASN A 135 -13.18 9.99 0.01
CA ASN A 135 -13.93 8.89 -0.55
C ASN A 135 -14.31 9.21 -2.00
N CYS A 136 -14.55 8.16 -2.78
CA CYS A 136 -15.11 8.28 -4.12
C CYS A 136 -15.89 7.01 -4.48
N GLU A 137 -16.68 7.09 -5.55
CA GLU A 137 -17.32 5.92 -6.14
C GLU A 137 -16.60 5.54 -7.44
N LEU A 138 -16.21 4.28 -7.54
CA LEU A 138 -15.68 3.65 -8.74
C LEU A 138 -16.75 3.55 -9.83
N LEU A 139 -16.31 3.36 -11.06
CA LEU A 139 -17.19 3.22 -12.22
C LEU A 139 -17.87 1.84 -12.21
N ARG A 140 -19.20 1.81 -12.23
CA ARG A 140 -20.02 0.59 -12.31
C ARG A 140 -20.44 0.29 -13.73
N SER A 141 -20.64 1.34 -14.52
CA SER A 141 -21.06 1.29 -15.92
C SER A 141 -20.54 2.50 -16.69
N PRO A 142 -20.57 2.49 -18.04
CA PRO A 142 -20.20 3.65 -18.84
C PRO A 142 -20.97 4.94 -18.49
N ASN A 143 -22.17 4.82 -17.92
CA ASN A 143 -22.98 5.95 -17.48
C ASN A 143 -22.36 6.70 -16.29
N ASP A 144 -21.39 6.11 -15.59
CA ASP A 144 -20.67 6.75 -14.50
C ASP A 144 -19.51 7.64 -14.99
N ALA A 145 -19.34 7.84 -16.31
CA ALA A 145 -18.23 8.61 -16.89
C ALA A 145 -18.09 10.03 -16.31
N SER A 146 -19.20 10.65 -15.87
CA SER A 146 -19.17 11.97 -15.21
C SER A 146 -18.40 11.98 -13.88
N ARG A 147 -18.12 10.81 -13.29
CA ARG A 147 -17.38 10.65 -12.02
C ARG A 147 -15.87 10.57 -12.22
N ILE A 148 -15.40 10.43 -13.46
CA ILE A 148 -13.97 10.31 -13.77
C ILE A 148 -13.15 11.47 -13.19
N PRO A 149 -13.57 12.75 -13.26
CA PRO A 149 -12.81 13.85 -12.66
C PRO A 149 -12.62 13.67 -11.15
N GLN A 150 -13.69 13.36 -10.41
CA GLN A 150 -13.63 13.14 -8.97
C GLN A 150 -12.75 11.92 -8.62
N LEU A 151 -12.88 10.84 -9.38
CA LEU A 151 -12.06 9.64 -9.21
C LEU A 151 -10.58 9.95 -9.43
N TYR A 152 -10.27 10.72 -10.47
CA TYR A 152 -8.91 11.14 -10.79
C TYR A 152 -8.32 12.02 -9.69
N GLU A 153 -9.06 13.03 -9.21
CA GLU A 153 -8.65 13.87 -8.08
C GLU A 153 -8.37 13.06 -6.82
N HIS A 154 -9.23 12.08 -6.52
CA HIS A 154 -9.06 11.22 -5.36
C HIS A 154 -7.76 10.41 -5.44
N PHE A 155 -7.48 9.78 -6.58
CA PHE A 155 -6.23 9.05 -6.76
C PHE A 155 -5.01 9.97 -6.82
N LEU A 156 -5.15 11.19 -7.34
CA LEU A 156 -4.07 12.18 -7.34
C LEU A 156 -3.68 12.61 -5.92
N GLN A 157 -4.66 12.75 -5.03
CA GLN A 157 -4.38 12.99 -3.60
C GLN A 157 -3.57 11.85 -2.98
N ILE A 158 -3.95 10.60 -3.25
CA ILE A 158 -3.22 9.42 -2.75
C ILE A 158 -1.80 9.39 -3.32
N ARG A 159 -1.62 9.67 -4.62
CA ARG A 159 -0.30 9.78 -5.24
C ARG A 159 0.58 10.80 -4.52
N ASN A 160 0.04 11.98 -4.24
CA ASN A 160 0.82 13.05 -3.60
C ASN A 160 1.24 12.67 -2.17
N LEU A 161 0.38 11.97 -1.42
CA LEU A 161 0.74 11.40 -0.12
C LEU A 161 1.89 10.40 -0.24
N LEU A 162 1.81 9.48 -1.20
CA LEU A 162 2.85 8.47 -1.42
C LEU A 162 4.18 9.09 -1.88
N LEU A 163 4.15 10.11 -2.73
CA LEU A 163 5.34 10.85 -3.14
C LEU A 163 6.00 11.57 -1.96
N SER A 164 5.20 12.14 -1.05
CA SER A 164 5.72 12.76 0.18
C SER A 164 6.45 11.73 1.05
N ILE A 165 5.88 10.52 1.21
CA ILE A 165 6.50 9.43 1.97
C ILE A 165 7.80 8.97 1.29
N ILE A 166 7.78 8.76 -0.03
CA ILE A 166 8.97 8.39 -0.82
C ILE A 166 10.08 9.43 -0.63
N HIS A 167 9.75 10.72 -0.72
CA HIS A 167 10.73 11.77 -0.51
C HIS A 167 11.34 11.73 0.89
N LYS A 168 10.55 11.47 1.93
CA LYS A 168 11.05 11.30 3.31
C LYS A 168 11.94 10.06 3.45
N ILE A 169 11.60 8.94 2.80
CA ILE A 169 12.42 7.72 2.79
C ILE A 169 13.77 7.96 2.08
N ASP A 170 13.75 8.65 0.95
CA ASP A 170 14.96 8.94 0.17
C ASP A 170 15.93 9.88 0.92
N ASN A 171 15.40 10.69 1.85
CA ASN A 171 16.15 11.68 2.61
C ASN A 171 16.23 11.34 4.11
N ILE A 172 16.18 10.06 4.46
CA ILE A 172 16.42 9.62 5.86
C ILE A 172 17.80 10.14 6.30
N PRO A 173 17.89 10.96 7.36
CA PRO A 173 19.16 11.48 7.85
C PRO A 173 20.08 10.35 8.30
N SER A 174 21.39 10.47 8.04
CA SER A 174 22.39 9.51 8.52
C SER A 174 22.56 9.50 10.04
N THR A 175 21.96 10.46 10.74
CA THR A 175 22.02 10.61 12.21
C THR A 175 20.59 10.66 12.76
N THR A 176 20.06 9.50 13.12
CA THR A 176 18.67 9.40 13.60
C THR A 176 18.57 9.74 15.09
N HIS A 177 17.80 10.75 15.44
CA HIS A 177 17.37 10.97 16.82
C HIS A 177 16.09 10.16 17.09
N ALA A 178 16.15 9.25 18.07
CA ALA A 178 15.14 8.26 18.44
C ALA A 178 13.83 8.81 19.06
N ILE A 179 13.50 10.10 18.86
CA ILE A 179 12.47 10.82 19.62
C ILE A 179 11.10 10.10 19.52
N HIS A 180 10.71 9.64 18.33
CA HIS A 180 9.42 8.97 18.13
C HIS A 180 9.46 7.46 18.39
N GLN A 181 10.63 6.84 18.50
CA GLN A 181 10.73 5.41 18.82
C GLN A 181 10.21 5.12 20.23
N ALA A 182 10.50 6.02 21.19
CA ALA A 182 10.03 5.92 22.56
C ALA A 182 8.50 6.07 22.69
N TRP A 183 7.85 6.68 21.69
CA TRP A 183 6.40 6.88 21.69
C TRP A 183 5.62 5.67 21.16
N LYS A 184 6.29 4.69 20.55
CA LYS A 184 5.62 3.52 20.03
C LYS A 184 5.11 2.62 21.15
N ARG A 185 3.96 1.99 20.93
CA ARG A 185 3.47 0.88 21.77
C ARG A 185 3.65 -0.44 21.02
N PRO A 186 3.98 -1.53 21.72
CA PRO A 186 4.05 -2.85 21.10
C PRO A 186 2.78 -3.14 20.30
N SER A 187 2.93 -3.51 19.03
CA SER A 187 1.82 -4.13 18.30
C SER A 187 1.49 -5.48 18.94
N ALA A 188 0.21 -5.85 18.97
CA ALA A 188 -0.15 -7.25 19.18
C ALA A 188 0.57 -8.12 18.13
N PRO A 189 0.91 -9.39 18.41
CA PRO A 189 1.53 -10.25 17.42
C PRO A 189 0.61 -10.39 16.21
N ILE A 190 1.02 -9.77 15.10
CA ILE A 190 0.37 -9.85 13.79
C ILE A 190 1.07 -10.97 13.01
N PRO A 191 0.34 -11.74 12.18
CA PRO A 191 0.98 -12.69 11.27
C PRO A 191 2.06 -11.98 10.46
N GLN A 192 3.32 -12.37 10.65
CA GLN A 192 4.40 -11.76 9.88
C GLN A 192 4.29 -12.20 8.43
N ARG A 193 4.30 -11.23 7.52
CA ARG A 193 4.43 -11.50 6.08
C ARG A 193 5.71 -12.30 5.84
N THR A 194 5.57 -13.53 5.36
CA THR A 194 6.67 -14.41 5.00
C THR A 194 7.49 -13.80 3.86
N ASN A 195 8.77 -13.55 4.13
CA ASN A 195 9.73 -12.95 3.19
C ASN A 195 10.12 -13.87 2.01
N LYS A 196 9.27 -14.84 1.61
CA LYS A 196 9.63 -15.87 0.62
C LYS A 196 10.04 -15.31 -0.75
N LYS A 197 9.66 -14.07 -1.08
CA LYS A 197 10.10 -13.32 -2.27
C LYS A 197 11.12 -12.19 -2.01
N ARG A 198 11.55 -11.95 -0.76
CA ARG A 198 12.52 -10.88 -0.42
C ARG A 198 13.96 -11.22 -0.83
N ASN A 199 14.27 -12.50 -1.06
CA ASN A 199 15.63 -13.00 -1.35
C ASN A 199 15.81 -13.53 -2.78
N SER A 200 14.80 -13.53 -3.64
CA SER A 200 14.90 -14.16 -4.97
C SER A 200 15.43 -13.23 -6.08
N THR A 201 16.08 -12.11 -5.73
CA THR A 201 16.62 -11.15 -6.72
C THR A 201 18.15 -11.02 -6.68
N SER A 202 18.87 -11.86 -5.94
CA SER A 202 20.34 -11.84 -5.94
C SER A 202 21.02 -12.81 -6.92
N ASP A 203 20.30 -13.69 -7.61
CA ASP A 203 20.92 -14.65 -8.54
C ASP A 203 20.13 -14.82 -9.83
N THR A 204 20.33 -13.91 -10.79
CA THR A 204 20.26 -14.26 -12.21
C THR A 204 21.16 -13.33 -13.01
N THR A 205 22.45 -13.66 -13.07
CA THR A 205 23.28 -13.32 -14.22
C THR A 205 22.72 -14.08 -15.43
N SER A 206 21.83 -13.46 -16.22
CA SER A 206 21.53 -13.93 -17.57
C SER A 206 21.97 -12.88 -18.58
N SER A 207 22.98 -13.26 -19.35
CA SER A 207 23.45 -12.61 -20.57
C SER A 207 22.30 -12.16 -21.48
N LEU A 208 22.35 -10.89 -21.90
CA LEU A 208 21.50 -10.32 -22.94
C LEU A 208 21.72 -11.03 -24.29
N PRO A 209 20.66 -11.39 -25.04
CA PRO A 209 20.80 -11.80 -26.43
C PRO A 209 20.93 -10.56 -27.33
N THR A 210 22.01 -10.53 -28.13
CA THR A 210 22.23 -9.54 -29.19
C THR A 210 21.27 -9.80 -30.35
N ILE A 211 20.47 -8.79 -30.72
CA ILE A 211 19.64 -8.81 -31.94
C ILE A 211 20.49 -8.26 -33.09
N PRO A 212 20.65 -8.95 -34.22
CA PRO A 212 21.36 -8.41 -35.37
C PRO A 212 20.48 -7.37 -36.08
N PHE A 213 21.06 -6.19 -36.34
CA PHE A 213 20.56 -5.26 -37.33
C PHE A 213 20.93 -5.80 -38.72
N ASN A 214 19.93 -6.03 -39.57
CA ASN A 214 20.14 -6.14 -41.01
C ASN A 214 19.82 -4.77 -41.63
N GLU A 215 20.76 -4.25 -42.42
CA GLU A 215 20.56 -3.17 -43.39
C GLU A 215 19.68 -3.62 -44.56
#